data_AF-B5W8T0-F1
#
_entry.id   AF-B5W8T0-F1
#
_cell.length_a   1.000
_cell.length_b   1.000
_cell.length_c   1.000
_cell.angle_alpha   90.00
_cell.angle_beta   90.00
_cell.angle_gamma   90.00
#
_symmetry.space_group_name_H-M   'P 1'
#
loop_
_entity.id
_entity.type
_entity.pdbx_description
1 polymer ?
#
loop_
_entity_poly.entity_id
_entity_poly.type
_entity_poly.pdbx_seq_one_letter_code
_entity_poly.pdbx_strand_id
1 'polypeptide(L)'
;MIGTFRDITERQKSQESLALAYQEIKMLNHQLDYENKSLNMELEITRRLQRLLLPSEAELQDIKNLDIAGYMEPATDIGGDYYDVLAFGGGVTICMGDVTGHGLESGMVMLMAQTAVRTLLEAGETDRVRFLDVLNRTIYLNVVRMNCDKNMTLVLLDYEDE
;
A
#
# COMPACT_ATOMS: atom_id res chain seq x y z
N MET A 1 -41.98 -56.43 3.67
CA MET A 1 -41.83 -55.54 2.50
C MET A 1 -42.25 -54.11 2.86
N ILE A 2 -41.72 -53.53 3.94
CA ILE A 2 -42.03 -52.16 4.40
C ILE A 2 -40.74 -51.37 4.70
N GLY A 3 -39.63 -52.04 5.04
CA GLY A 3 -38.33 -51.41 5.28
C GLY A 3 -37.67 -50.77 4.05
N THR A 4 -37.84 -51.34 2.85
CA THR A 4 -37.20 -50.85 1.63
C THR A 4 -37.75 -49.52 1.14
N PHE A 5 -39.05 -49.24 1.34
CA PHE A 5 -39.68 -48.00 0.90
C PHE A 5 -39.27 -46.79 1.75
N ARG A 6 -39.02 -47.00 3.06
CA ARG A 6 -38.62 -45.93 4.00
C ARG A 6 -37.18 -45.45 3.72
N ASP A 7 -36.29 -46.39 3.42
CA ASP A 7 -34.88 -46.16 3.08
C ASP A 7 -34.72 -45.38 1.75
N ILE A 8 -35.50 -45.73 0.72
CA ILE A 8 -35.48 -45.03 -0.58
C ILE A 8 -35.95 -43.57 -0.44
N THR A 9 -36.94 -43.31 0.42
CA THR A 9 -37.47 -41.96 0.64
C THR A 9 -36.48 -41.06 1.38
N GLU A 10 -35.79 -41.59 2.39
CA GLU A 10 -34.74 -40.87 3.12
C GLU A 10 -33.54 -40.56 2.21
N ARG A 11 -33.14 -41.51 1.36
CA ARG A 11 -32.06 -41.32 0.39
C ARG A 11 -32.40 -40.28 -0.68
N GLN A 12 -33.62 -40.27 -1.21
CA GLN A 12 -34.07 -39.26 -2.16
C GLN A 12 -34.08 -37.86 -1.54
N LYS A 13 -34.63 -37.71 -0.33
CA LYS A 13 -34.60 -36.41 0.39
C LYS A 13 -33.18 -35.94 0.68
N SER A 14 -32.28 -36.85 1.03
CA SER A 14 -30.86 -36.52 1.24
C SER A 14 -30.17 -36.10 -0.07
N GLN A 15 -30.50 -36.72 -1.20
CA GLN A 15 -29.95 -36.34 -2.51
C GLN A 15 -30.48 -34.97 -2.98
N GLU A 16 -31.76 -34.68 -2.77
CA GLU A 16 -32.35 -33.37 -3.07
C GLU A 16 -31.73 -32.28 -2.20
N SER A 17 -31.63 -32.52 -0.89
CA SER A 17 -31.00 -31.58 0.05
C SER A 17 -29.53 -31.31 -0.32
N LEU A 18 -28.79 -32.35 -0.72
CA LEU A 18 -27.42 -32.24 -1.17
C LEU A 18 -27.31 -31.45 -2.49
N ALA A 19 -28.23 -31.67 -3.45
CA ALA A 19 -28.26 -30.92 -4.70
C ALA A 19 -28.53 -29.43 -4.48
N LEU A 20 -29.45 -29.09 -3.56
CA LEU A 20 -29.72 -27.71 -3.16
C LEU A 20 -28.50 -27.06 -2.50
N ALA A 21 -27.87 -27.74 -1.53
CA ALA A 21 -26.65 -27.24 -0.89
C ALA A 21 -25.50 -27.04 -1.89
N TYR A 22 -25.35 -27.94 -2.87
CA TYR A 22 -24.36 -27.78 -3.95
C TYR A 22 -24.63 -26.55 -4.82
N GLN A 23 -25.90 -26.28 -5.16
CA GLN A 23 -26.26 -25.08 -5.90
C GLN A 23 -25.98 -23.81 -5.10
N GLU A 24 -26.30 -23.81 -3.81
CA GLU A 24 -26.05 -22.69 -2.89
C GLU A 24 -24.54 -22.39 -2.77
N ILE A 25 -23.72 -23.41 -2.48
CA ILE A 25 -22.26 -23.27 -2.42
C ILE A 25 -21.70 -22.73 -3.74
N LYS A 26 -22.21 -23.23 -4.87
CA LYS A 26 -21.76 -22.79 -6.19
C LYS A 26 -22.09 -21.32 -6.45
N MET A 27 -23.29 -20.86 -6.06
CA MET A 27 -23.67 -19.45 -6.17
C MET A 27 -22.80 -18.58 -5.28
N LEU A 28 -22.58 -19.00 -4.03
CA LEU A 28 -21.77 -18.25 -3.07
C LEU A 28 -20.30 -18.14 -3.52
N ASN A 29 -19.73 -19.22 -4.04
CA ASN A 29 -18.37 -19.19 -4.61
C ASN A 29 -18.28 -18.25 -5.82
N HIS A 30 -19.31 -18.20 -6.67
CA HIS A 30 -19.34 -17.27 -7.79
C HIS A 30 -19.40 -15.81 -7.35
N GLN A 31 -20.19 -15.52 -6.30
CA GLN A 31 -20.25 -14.19 -5.73
C GLN A 31 -18.90 -13.80 -5.11
N LEU A 32 -18.29 -14.70 -4.34
CA LEU A 32 -16.99 -14.48 -3.74
C LEU A 32 -15.89 -14.25 -4.78
N ASP A 33 -15.92 -14.97 -5.91
CA ASP A 33 -14.99 -14.76 -7.03
C ASP A 33 -15.17 -13.37 -7.67
N TYR A 34 -16.42 -12.93 -7.81
CA TYR A 34 -16.73 -11.60 -8.32
C TYR A 34 -16.23 -10.48 -7.38
N GLU A 35 -16.50 -10.62 -6.08
CA GLU A 35 -16.03 -9.66 -5.07
C GLU A 35 -14.49 -9.60 -5.00
N ASN A 36 -13.81 -10.75 -5.01
CA ASN A 36 -12.36 -10.81 -5.04
C ASN A 36 -11.76 -10.14 -6.28
N LYS A 37 -12.37 -10.33 -7.46
CA LYS A 37 -11.91 -9.66 -8.69
C LYS A 37 -12.04 -8.15 -8.60
N SER A 38 -13.13 -7.66 -8.02
CA SER A 38 -13.33 -6.21 -7.80
C SER A 38 -12.27 -5.65 -6.86
N LEU A 39 -12.03 -6.31 -5.71
CA LEU A 39 -11.02 -5.90 -4.75
C LEU A 39 -9.61 -5.90 -5.35
N ASN A 40 -9.26 -6.92 -6.12
CA ASN A 40 -7.96 -7.00 -6.80
C ASN A 40 -7.78 -5.83 -7.78
N MET A 41 -8.84 -5.42 -8.49
CA MET A 41 -8.77 -4.27 -9.39
C MET A 41 -8.54 -2.95 -8.64
N GLU A 42 -9.18 -2.75 -7.49
CA GLU A 42 -8.95 -1.57 -6.64
C GLU A 42 -7.52 -1.52 -6.07
N LEU A 43 -6.98 -2.68 -5.67
CA LEU A 43 -5.60 -2.82 -5.22
C LEU A 43 -4.61 -2.53 -6.35
N GLU A 44 -4.85 -3.01 -7.57
CA GLU A 44 -4.01 -2.73 -8.74
C GLU A 44 -3.95 -1.23 -9.07
N ILE A 45 -5.09 -0.54 -8.99
CA ILE A 45 -5.17 0.91 -9.17
C ILE A 45 -4.32 1.61 -8.11
N THR A 46 -4.44 1.19 -6.84
CA THR A 46 -3.69 1.79 -5.74
C THR A 46 -2.19 1.56 -5.88
N ARG A 47 -1.76 0.36 -6.27
CA ARG A 47 -0.34 0.06 -6.58
C ARG A 47 0.19 0.98 -7.67
N ARG A 48 -0.60 1.21 -8.72
CA ARG A 48 -0.22 2.12 -9.81
C ARG A 48 -0.08 3.55 -9.33
N LEU A 49 -0.99 4.04 -8.49
CA LEU A 49 -0.89 5.38 -7.90
C LEU A 49 0.37 5.52 -7.03
N GLN A 50 0.69 4.52 -6.22
CA GLN A 50 1.91 4.52 -5.40
C GLN A 50 3.17 4.63 -6.26
N ARG A 51 3.24 3.88 -7.37
CA ARG A 51 4.37 3.95 -8.32
C ARG A 51 4.51 5.30 -9.00
N LEU A 52 3.41 6.00 -9.28
CA LEU A 52 3.43 7.32 -9.91
C LEU A 52 3.95 8.43 -8.98
N LEU A 53 4.05 8.16 -7.67
CA LEU A 53 4.52 9.12 -6.68
C LEU A 53 5.99 8.95 -6.29
N LEU A 54 6.62 7.86 -6.76
CA LEU A 54 8.06 7.70 -6.72
C LEU A 54 8.71 8.55 -7.82
N PRO A 55 9.97 8.98 -7.62
CA PRO A 55 10.68 9.76 -8.63
C PRO A 55 10.82 8.95 -9.91
N SER A 56 10.47 9.59 -11.03
CA SER A 56 10.66 9.03 -12.36
C SER A 56 12.13 8.98 -12.74
N GLU A 57 12.47 8.08 -13.66
CA GLU A 57 13.82 7.98 -14.22
C GLU A 57 14.32 9.32 -14.78
N ALA A 58 13.41 10.12 -15.39
CA ALA A 58 13.74 11.44 -15.91
C ALA A 58 14.09 12.44 -14.78
N GLU A 59 13.35 12.42 -13.67
CA GLU A 59 13.67 13.25 -12.49
C GLU A 59 15.03 12.88 -11.91
N LEU A 60 15.34 11.58 -11.81
CA LEU A 60 16.64 11.11 -11.31
C LEU A 60 17.81 11.55 -12.21
N GLN A 61 17.64 11.45 -13.53
CA GLN A 61 18.66 11.87 -14.51
C GLN A 61 18.86 13.40 -14.59
N ASP A 62 17.93 14.19 -14.06
CA ASP A 62 18.07 15.64 -14.00
C ASP A 62 18.99 16.12 -12.88
N ILE A 63 19.31 15.26 -11.92
CA ILE A 63 20.31 15.49 -10.88
C ILE A 63 21.70 15.30 -11.49
N LYS A 64 22.37 16.40 -11.86
CA LYS A 64 23.61 16.34 -12.67
C LYS A 64 24.87 15.97 -11.89
N ASN A 65 24.83 16.10 -10.57
CA ASN A 65 25.97 15.93 -9.68
C ASN A 65 26.08 14.52 -9.07
N LEU A 66 25.07 13.68 -9.25
CA LEU A 66 25.06 12.31 -8.73
C LEU A 66 24.63 11.33 -9.83
N ASP A 67 25.26 10.15 -9.84
CA ASP A 67 24.79 9.01 -10.65
C ASP A 67 23.82 8.19 -9.79
N ILE A 68 22.52 8.31 -10.09
CA ILE A 68 21.44 7.76 -9.26
C ILE A 68 20.61 6.78 -10.10
N ALA A 69 20.41 5.59 -9.55
CA ALA A 69 19.45 4.61 -10.06
C ALA A 69 18.50 4.18 -8.93
N GLY A 70 17.21 4.06 -9.24
CA GLY A 70 16.18 3.64 -8.29
C GLY A 70 15.31 2.52 -8.85
N TYR A 71 14.99 1.54 -8.01
CA TYR A 71 14.04 0.48 -8.36
C TYR A 71 13.30 0.02 -7.11
N MET A 72 11.98 -0.11 -7.20
CA MET A 72 11.13 -0.60 -6.11
C MET A 72 10.13 -1.64 -6.64
N GLU A 73 10.22 -2.85 -6.09
CA GLU A 73 9.28 -3.94 -6.36
C GLU A 73 8.54 -4.30 -5.07
N PRO A 74 7.26 -3.91 -4.93
CA PRO A 74 6.47 -4.27 -3.76
C PRO A 74 6.31 -5.80 -3.62
N ALA A 75 6.51 -6.32 -2.40
CA ALA A 75 6.34 -7.74 -2.09
C ALA A 75 4.86 -8.21 -2.17
N THR A 76 3.93 -7.31 -1.90
CA THR A 76 2.47 -7.51 -1.99
C THR A 76 1.84 -6.45 -2.90
N ASP A 77 0.51 -6.30 -2.91
CA ASP A 77 -0.17 -5.32 -3.75
C ASP A 77 0.21 -3.87 -3.45
N ILE A 78 0.38 -3.50 -2.18
CA ILE A 78 0.76 -2.16 -1.73
C ILE A 78 1.90 -2.28 -0.71
N GLY A 79 2.96 -1.49 -0.89
CA GLY A 79 4.17 -1.49 -0.04
C GLY A 79 4.18 -0.36 1.00
N GLY A 80 5.02 -0.50 2.03
CA GLY A 80 5.35 0.57 2.98
C GLY A 80 6.59 1.39 2.55
N ASP A 81 7.36 0.87 1.61
CA ASP A 81 8.63 1.41 1.15
C ASP A 81 8.43 2.75 0.42
N TYR A 82 9.34 3.67 0.71
CA TYR A 82 9.39 5.02 0.15
C TYR A 82 10.83 5.36 -0.21
N TYR A 83 11.02 5.93 -1.38
CA TYR A 83 12.23 6.70 -1.66
C TYR A 83 11.90 7.92 -2.51
N ASP A 84 12.73 8.96 -2.40
CA ASP A 84 12.62 10.17 -3.20
C ASP A 84 14.00 10.82 -3.33
N VAL A 85 14.24 11.52 -4.42
CA VAL A 85 15.46 12.30 -4.59
C VAL A 85 15.11 13.66 -5.16
N LEU A 86 15.41 14.71 -4.40
CA LEU A 86 14.90 16.04 -4.63
C LEU A 86 16.06 17.03 -4.65
N ALA A 87 16.21 17.76 -5.75
CA ALA A 87 17.16 18.87 -5.83
C ALA A 87 16.54 20.09 -5.12
N PHE A 88 17.17 20.55 -4.04
CA PHE A 88 16.69 21.68 -3.25
C PHE A 88 17.85 22.55 -2.73
N GLY A 89 17.71 23.87 -2.79
CA GLY A 89 18.65 24.79 -2.16
C GLY A 89 20.08 24.77 -2.72
N GLY A 90 20.29 24.21 -3.91
CA GLY A 90 21.63 23.99 -4.48
C GLY A 90 22.29 22.67 -4.09
N GLY A 91 21.64 21.88 -3.23
CA GLY A 91 22.01 20.50 -2.90
C GLY A 91 20.97 19.49 -3.35
N VAL A 92 21.18 18.23 -2.94
CA VAL A 92 20.29 17.10 -3.22
C VAL A 92 19.90 16.45 -1.90
N THR A 93 18.60 16.34 -1.65
CA THR A 93 18.06 15.58 -0.51
C THR A 93 17.56 14.23 -0.99
N ILE A 94 18.14 13.16 -0.47
CA ILE A 94 17.74 11.77 -0.69
C ILE A 94 16.92 11.32 0.52
N CYS A 95 15.71 10.83 0.26
CA CYS A 95 14.82 10.30 1.29
C CYS A 95 14.62 8.80 1.06
N MET A 96 14.66 8.02 2.13
CA MET A 96 14.28 6.61 2.12
C MET A 96 13.53 6.28 3.39
N GLY A 97 12.48 5.47 3.29
CA GLY A 97 11.81 4.97 4.48
C GLY A 97 11.02 3.71 4.24
N ASP A 98 10.69 3.07 5.35
CA ASP A 98 9.96 1.81 5.39
C ASP A 98 8.90 1.88 6.48
N VAL A 99 7.66 1.55 6.12
CA VAL A 99 6.52 1.49 7.03
C VAL A 99 6.28 0.04 7.41
N THR A 100 6.14 -0.22 8.71
CA THR A 100 5.96 -1.58 9.22
C THR A 100 4.77 -2.30 8.60
N GLY A 101 4.99 -3.52 8.12
CA GLY A 101 3.96 -4.36 7.52
C GLY A 101 3.71 -4.00 6.06
N HIS A 102 2.55 -4.37 5.55
CA HIS A 102 2.21 -4.19 4.14
C HIS A 102 0.70 -3.98 3.96
N GLY A 103 0.29 -3.61 2.75
CA GLY A 103 -1.11 -3.37 2.39
C GLY A 103 -1.50 -1.89 2.41
N LEU A 104 -2.81 -1.64 2.44
CA LEU A 104 -3.36 -0.30 2.23
C LEU A 104 -2.94 0.68 3.32
N GLU A 105 -2.94 0.26 4.59
CA GLU A 105 -2.57 1.14 5.72
C GLU A 105 -1.11 1.59 5.66
N SER A 106 -0.18 0.69 5.36
CA SER A 106 1.24 1.05 5.21
C SER A 106 1.45 1.97 4.00
N GLY A 107 0.76 1.70 2.89
CA GLY A 107 0.78 2.56 1.72
C GLY A 107 0.25 3.97 2.01
N MET A 108 -0.82 4.09 2.79
CA MET A 108 -1.35 5.41 3.19
C MET A 108 -0.34 6.20 4.03
N VAL A 109 0.35 5.56 4.98
CA VAL A 109 1.39 6.24 5.77
C VAL A 109 2.57 6.68 4.90
N MET A 110 3.00 5.81 3.97
CA MET A 110 4.04 6.12 2.99
C MET A 110 3.66 7.35 2.14
N LEU A 111 2.43 7.42 1.64
CA LEU A 111 1.92 8.56 0.87
C LEU A 111 1.93 9.86 1.69
N MET A 112 1.49 9.80 2.95
CA MET A 112 1.52 10.95 3.84
C MET A 112 2.94 11.45 4.09
N ALA A 113 3.89 10.53 4.28
CA ALA A 113 5.30 10.86 4.46
C ALA A 113 5.87 11.54 3.22
N GLN A 114 5.67 10.94 2.05
CA GLN A 114 6.12 11.49 0.77
C GLN A 114 5.59 12.91 0.54
N THR A 115 4.29 13.12 0.75
CA THR A 115 3.66 14.43 0.53
C THR A 115 4.16 15.46 1.56
N ALA A 116 4.32 15.07 2.83
CA ALA A 116 4.83 15.94 3.88
C ALA A 116 6.29 16.35 3.61
N VAL A 117 7.14 15.41 3.22
CA VAL A 117 8.55 15.66 2.86
C VAL A 117 8.63 16.69 1.73
N ARG A 118 7.93 16.43 0.61
CA ARG A 118 7.94 17.36 -0.54
C ARG A 118 7.42 18.74 -0.16
N THR A 119 6.33 18.81 0.61
CA THR A 119 5.76 20.09 1.05
C THR A 119 6.74 20.90 1.90
N LEU A 120 7.43 20.25 2.85
CA LEU A 120 8.39 20.94 3.73
C LEU A 120 9.63 21.42 2.97
N LEU A 121 10.11 20.64 2.00
CA LEU A 121 11.19 21.05 1.11
C LEU A 121 10.77 22.21 0.21
N GLU A 122 9.59 22.15 -0.42
CA GLU A 122 9.06 23.25 -1.24
C GLU A 122 8.83 24.54 -0.44
N ALA A 123 8.43 24.42 0.83
CA ALA A 123 8.31 25.56 1.75
C ALA A 123 9.68 26.15 2.18
N GLY A 124 10.78 25.47 1.83
CA GLY A 124 12.14 25.88 2.14
C GLY A 124 12.53 25.73 3.60
N GLU A 125 11.97 24.74 4.30
CA GLU A 125 12.39 24.42 5.67
C GLU A 125 13.79 23.79 5.67
N THR A 126 14.77 24.53 6.16
CA THR A 126 16.18 24.10 6.21
C THR A 126 16.58 23.52 7.57
N ASP A 127 15.81 23.79 8.63
CA ASP A 127 16.07 23.23 9.96
C ASP A 127 15.59 21.77 10.02
N ARG A 128 16.52 20.82 10.02
CA ARG A 128 16.21 19.38 10.03
C ARG A 128 15.52 18.91 11.30
N VAL A 129 15.78 19.54 12.44
CA VAL A 129 15.10 19.19 13.69
C VAL A 129 13.63 19.58 13.58
N ARG A 130 13.36 20.80 13.12
CA ARG A 130 12.00 21.28 12.90
C ARG A 130 11.29 20.51 11.79
N PHE A 131 11.98 20.20 10.71
CA PHE A 131 11.48 19.39 9.60
C PHE A 131 10.95 18.05 10.10
N LEU A 132 11.79 17.31 10.83
CA LEU A 132 11.43 15.99 11.36
C LEU A 132 10.33 16.07 12.43
N ASP A 133 10.33 17.11 13.28
CA ASP A 133 9.27 17.29 14.28
C ASP A 133 7.90 17.53 13.61
N VAL A 134 7.84 18.44 12.63
CA VAL A 134 6.61 18.74 11.90
C VAL A 134 6.13 17.52 11.11
N LEU A 135 7.05 16.82 10.43
CA LEU A 135 6.75 15.60 9.69
C LEU A 135 6.18 14.52 10.63
N ASN A 136 6.89 14.19 11.70
CA ASN A 136 6.48 13.16 12.64
C ASN A 136 5.13 13.50 13.29
N ARG A 137 4.95 14.74 13.75
CA ARG A 137 3.70 15.17 14.39
C ARG A 137 2.52 15.11 13.41
N THR A 138 2.71 15.52 12.16
CA THR A 138 1.66 15.48 11.14
C THR A 138 1.22 14.06 10.84
N ILE A 139 2.19 13.16 10.59
CA ILE A 139 1.91 11.76 10.29
C ILE A 139 1.29 11.07 11.52
N TYR A 140 1.84 11.27 12.71
CA TYR A 140 1.34 10.69 13.95
C TYR A 140 -0.13 11.04 14.20
N LEU A 141 -0.52 12.30 14.04
CA LEU A 141 -1.91 12.73 14.22
C LEU A 141 -2.87 12.05 13.22
N ASN A 142 -2.41 11.80 11.99
CA ASN A 142 -3.19 11.07 10.99
C ASN A 142 -3.28 9.57 11.31
N VAL A 143 -2.18 8.93 11.71
CA VAL A 143 -2.14 7.52 12.12
C VAL A 143 -3.10 7.26 13.29
N VAL A 144 -3.06 8.11 14.32
CA VAL A 144 -4.00 8.05 15.46
C VAL A 144 -5.45 8.24 15.00
N ARG A 145 -5.72 9.21 14.11
CA ARG A 145 -7.06 9.45 13.57
C ARG A 145 -7.59 8.25 12.79
N MET A 146 -6.73 7.54 12.08
CA MET A 146 -7.08 6.35 11.32
C MET A 146 -7.24 5.10 12.20
N ASN A 147 -6.96 5.19 13.51
CA ASN A 147 -6.88 4.04 14.40
C ASN A 147 -5.91 2.96 13.87
N CYS A 148 -4.79 3.43 13.33
CA CYS A 148 -3.75 2.64 12.69
C CYS A 148 -2.56 2.50 13.65
N ASP A 149 -1.87 1.36 13.65
CA ASP A 149 -0.72 1.07 14.53
C ASP A 149 0.63 1.09 13.79
N LYS A 150 0.63 1.51 12.52
CA LYS A 150 1.81 1.52 11.66
C LYS A 150 2.80 2.61 12.10
N ASN A 151 4.08 2.26 12.09
CA ASN A 151 5.18 3.19 12.27
C ASN A 151 6.08 3.18 11.03
N MET A 152 6.77 4.30 10.81
CA MET A 152 7.71 4.46 9.71
C MET A 152 9.11 4.73 10.24
N THR A 153 10.10 4.07 9.67
CA THR A 153 11.49 4.50 9.76
C THR A 153 11.79 5.34 8.53
N LEU A 154 12.33 6.55 8.73
CA LEU A 154 12.65 7.48 7.65
C LEU A 154 14.08 7.99 7.84
N VAL A 155 14.82 8.05 6.74
CA VAL A 155 16.16 8.61 6.63
C VAL A 155 16.12 9.73 5.59
N LEU A 156 16.67 10.90 5.96
CA LEU A 156 16.97 11.98 5.04
C LEU A 156 18.49 12.18 5.01
N LEU A 157 19.03 12.24 3.80
CA LEU A 157 20.44 12.46 3.52
C LEU A 157 20.55 13.68 2.63
N ASP A 158 21.32 14.66 3.08
CA ASP A 158 21.58 15.87 2.30
C ASP A 158 22.99 15.81 1.75
N TYR A 159 23.07 15.97 0.44
CA TYR A 159 24.29 16.02 -0.33
C TYR A 159 24.47 17.43 -0.88
N GLU A 160 25.63 18.03 -0.62
CA GLU A 160 26.03 19.33 -1.14
C GLU A 160 27.33 19.10 -1.94
N ASP A 161 27.41 19.65 -3.16
CA ASP A 161 28.69 19.70 -3.87
C ASP A 161 29.56 20.78 -3.24
N GLU A 162 30.79 20.42 -2.84
CA GLU A 162 31.81 21.37 -2.38
C GLU A 162 32.25 22.37 -3.46
#